data_AF-A0A9W4SSR0-F1
#
_entry.id   AF-A0A9W4SSR0-F1
#
_cell.length_a   1.000
_cell.length_b   1.000
_cell.length_c   1.000
_cell.angle_alpha   90.00
_cell.angle_beta   90.00
_cell.angle_gamma   90.00
#
_symmetry.space_group_name_H-M   'P 1'
#
loop_
_entity.id
_entity.type
_entity.pdbx_description
1 polymer ?
#
loop_
_entity_poly.entity_id
_entity_poly.type
_entity_poly.pdbx_seq_one_letter_code
_entity_poly.pdbx_strand_id
1 'polypeptide(L)'
;MSWQAYVDNQLLGTGKIAQAAIYGQNASLWATSPGFSLSQEEISTLVEAFDNAEKIQANGLYVNGLKYFALFHDDVNIHGKKGGDGVVAYKTTQAVIIGVYKEGTAAGAANKVVGDLGDYLKGLSYVSSILD
;
A
#
# COMPACT_ATOMS: atom_id res chain seq x y z
N MET A 1 -1.60 19.20 3.00
CA MET A 1 -2.55 18.30 2.29
C MET A 1 -2.93 17.19 3.28
N SER A 2 -4.21 16.81 3.37
CA SER A 2 -4.64 15.75 4.31
C SER A 2 -4.33 14.35 3.76
N TRP A 3 -4.23 13.34 4.63
CA TRP A 3 -4.07 11.94 4.23
C TRP A 3 -5.18 11.46 3.29
N GLN A 4 -6.43 11.87 3.57
CA GLN A 4 -7.57 11.52 2.73
C GLN A 4 -7.45 12.09 1.31
N ALA A 5 -6.92 13.30 1.14
CA ALA A 5 -6.75 13.89 -0.18
C ALA A 5 -5.72 13.12 -1.05
N TYR A 6 -4.72 12.46 -0.45
CA TYR A 6 -3.80 11.58 -1.18
C TYR A 6 -4.53 10.32 -1.68
N VAL A 7 -5.35 9.70 -0.83
CA VAL A 7 -6.17 8.54 -1.20
C VAL A 7 -7.12 8.91 -2.35
N ASP A 8 -7.91 9.97 -2.17
CA ASP A 8 -8.97 10.30 -3.12
C ASP A 8 -8.41 10.79 -4.46
N ASN A 9 -7.43 11.70 -4.45
CA ASN A 9 -6.99 12.38 -5.67
C ASN A 9 -5.77 11.72 -6.31
N GLN A 10 -4.80 11.28 -5.52
CA GLN A 10 -3.52 10.79 -6.05
C GLN A 10 -3.49 9.27 -6.23
N LEU A 11 -4.38 8.52 -5.58
CA LEU A 11 -4.53 7.08 -5.80
C LEU A 11 -5.78 6.82 -6.64
N LEU A 12 -6.97 7.05 -6.09
CA LEU A 12 -8.24 6.74 -6.77
C LEU A 12 -8.47 7.62 -8.01
N GLY A 13 -8.18 8.92 -7.90
CA GLY A 13 -8.35 9.90 -8.97
C GLY A 13 -7.55 9.60 -10.24
N THR A 14 -6.55 8.71 -10.18
CA THR A 14 -5.78 8.25 -11.35
C THR A 14 -6.57 7.29 -12.24
N GLY A 15 -7.63 6.66 -11.71
CA GLY A 15 -8.36 5.58 -12.36
C GLY A 15 -7.55 4.28 -12.52
N LYS A 16 -6.36 4.19 -11.93
CA LYS A 16 -5.52 2.96 -11.94
C LYS A 16 -5.66 2.16 -10.65
N ILE A 17 -5.96 2.83 -9.55
CA ILE A 17 -6.21 2.21 -8.24
C ILE A 17 -7.71 2.24 -7.96
N ALA A 18 -8.29 1.07 -7.66
CA ALA A 18 -9.72 0.92 -7.40
C ALA A 18 -10.06 1.10 -5.91
N GLN A 19 -9.16 0.67 -5.03
CA GLN A 19 -9.29 0.85 -3.58
C GLN A 19 -7.92 1.17 -3.00
N ALA A 20 -7.87 2.02 -1.98
CA ALA A 20 -6.61 2.38 -1.36
C ALA A 20 -6.77 2.78 0.11
N ALA A 21 -5.69 2.62 0.86
CA ALA A 21 -5.58 3.10 2.23
C ALA A 21 -4.15 3.55 2.53
N ILE A 22 -4.04 4.44 3.52
CA ILE A 22 -2.76 4.84 4.11
C ILE A 22 -2.85 4.50 5.60
N TYR A 23 -1.87 3.73 6.06
CA TYR A 23 -1.69 3.38 7.46
C TYR A 23 -0.36 3.94 7.98
N GLY A 24 -0.26 4.19 9.28
CA GLY A 24 1.04 4.34 9.93
C GLY A 24 1.78 3.00 9.99
N GLN A 25 3.11 3.03 10.13
CA GLN A 25 3.89 1.79 10.30
C GLN A 25 3.51 1.01 11.57
N ASN A 26 2.86 1.64 12.55
CA ASN A 26 2.26 0.96 13.71
C ASN A 26 0.88 0.36 13.42
N ALA A 27 0.53 0.16 12.15
CA ALA A 27 -0.75 -0.35 11.69
C ALA A 27 -1.98 0.50 12.06
N SER A 28 -1.79 1.79 12.39
CA SER A 28 -2.91 2.72 12.63
C SER A 28 -3.48 3.24 11.31
N LEU A 29 -4.80 3.28 11.17
CA LEU A 29 -5.46 3.78 9.96
C LEU A 29 -5.40 5.32 9.91
N TRP A 30 -4.90 5.90 8.80
CA TRP A 30 -4.84 7.35 8.60
C TRP A 30 -5.82 7.86 7.55
N ALA A 31 -6.03 7.09 6.48
CA ALA A 31 -7.02 7.40 5.45
C ALA A 31 -7.39 6.13 4.66
N THR A 32 -8.61 6.08 4.12
CA THR A 32 -9.04 4.96 3.28
C THR A 32 -10.13 5.35 2.30
N SER A 33 -10.21 4.61 1.20
CA SER A 33 -11.33 4.67 0.25
C SER A 33 -12.60 3.99 0.82
N PRO A 34 -13.80 4.36 0.36
CA PRO A 34 -15.05 3.73 0.80
C PRO A 34 -15.05 2.21 0.64
N GLY A 35 -15.48 1.48 1.68
CA GLY A 35 -15.60 0.02 1.65
C GLY A 35 -14.26 -0.74 1.63
N PHE A 36 -13.15 -0.05 1.92
CA PHE A 36 -11.83 -0.65 2.03
C PHE A 36 -11.30 -0.47 3.46
N SER A 37 -11.14 -1.57 4.19
CA SER A 37 -10.50 -1.54 5.50
C SER A 37 -9.88 -2.90 5.77
N LEU A 38 -8.59 -2.90 6.07
CA LEU A 38 -7.92 -4.11 6.51
C LEU A 38 -8.29 -4.38 7.97
N SER A 39 -8.40 -5.66 8.33
CA SER A 39 -8.43 -6.06 9.74
C SER A 39 -7.08 -5.75 10.40
N GLN A 40 -7.04 -5.66 11.73
CA GLN A 40 -5.78 -5.40 12.43
C GLN A 40 -4.72 -6.47 12.13
N GLU A 41 -5.14 -7.73 12.00
CA GLU A 41 -4.24 -8.85 11.67
C GLU A 41 -3.67 -8.72 10.25
N GLU A 42 -4.50 -8.31 9.28
CA GLU A 42 -4.08 -8.11 7.90
C GLU A 42 -3.03 -7.01 7.78
N ILE A 43 -3.27 -5.84 8.40
CA ILE A 43 -2.31 -4.73 8.32
C ILE A 43 -1.03 -5.03 9.10
N SER A 44 -1.11 -5.65 10.28
CA SER A 44 0.09 -6.04 11.04
C SER A 44 0.93 -7.04 10.25
N THR A 45 0.31 -8.05 9.63
CA THR A 45 1.01 -9.02 8.78
C THR A 45 1.67 -8.35 7.57
N LEU A 46 0.99 -7.39 6.93
CA LEU A 46 1.54 -6.65 5.79
C LEU A 46 2.73 -5.77 6.20
N VAL A 47 2.63 -5.05 7.33
CA VAL A 47 3.72 -4.22 7.86
C VAL A 47 4.95 -5.08 8.18
N GLU A 48 4.76 -6.19 8.91
CA GLU A 48 5.84 -7.12 9.25
C GLU A 48 6.51 -7.71 8.00
N ALA A 49 5.73 -7.92 6.93
CA ALA A 49 6.22 -8.53 5.70
C ALA A 49 7.26 -7.70 4.93
N PHE A 50 7.41 -6.40 5.23
CA PHE A 50 8.52 -5.62 4.68
C PHE A 50 9.87 -6.03 5.26
N ASP A 51 9.89 -6.62 6.46
CA ASP A 51 11.12 -7.09 7.13
C ASP A 51 11.23 -8.62 7.08
N ASN A 52 10.10 -9.35 7.18
CA ASN A 52 10.04 -10.80 7.04
C ASN A 52 8.78 -11.26 6.29
N ALA A 53 8.95 -11.66 5.03
CA ALA A 53 7.86 -12.09 4.15
C ALA A 53 7.41 -13.56 4.32
N GLU A 54 7.99 -14.35 5.23
CA GLU A 54 7.67 -15.79 5.38
C GLU A 54 6.17 -16.05 5.54
N LYS A 55 5.48 -15.24 6.34
CA LYS A 55 4.03 -15.37 6.57
C LYS A 55 3.22 -15.19 5.30
N ILE A 56 3.53 -14.15 4.51
CA ILE A 56 2.78 -13.84 3.28
C ILE A 56 3.14 -14.80 2.13
N GLN A 57 4.37 -15.35 2.13
CA GLN A 57 4.80 -16.35 1.18
C GLN A 57 4.14 -17.72 1.46
N ALA A 58 4.03 -18.12 2.73
CA ALA A 58 3.42 -19.38 3.12
C ALA A 58 1.89 -19.35 3.04
N ASN A 59 1.26 -18.28 3.55
CA ASN A 59 -0.18 -18.24 3.77
C ASN A 59 -0.93 -17.36 2.77
N GLY A 60 -0.22 -16.56 1.98
CA GLY A 60 -0.76 -15.50 1.14
C GLY A 60 -0.89 -14.17 1.88
N LEU A 61 -0.96 -13.10 1.10
CA LEU A 61 -1.22 -11.74 1.58
C LEU A 61 -2.73 -11.50 1.62
N TYR A 62 -3.29 -11.20 2.79
CA TYR A 62 -4.70 -10.87 2.94
C TYR A 62 -4.91 -9.36 3.00
N VAL A 63 -5.82 -8.87 2.16
CA VAL A 63 -6.18 -7.46 2.09
C VAL A 63 -7.68 -7.34 1.89
N ASN A 64 -8.38 -6.73 2.86
CA ASN A 64 -9.83 -6.55 2.85
C ASN A 64 -10.59 -7.89 2.74
N GLY A 65 -10.14 -8.89 3.50
CA GLY A 65 -10.71 -10.24 3.53
C GLY A 65 -10.37 -11.12 2.32
N LEU A 66 -9.59 -10.61 1.35
CA LEU A 66 -9.26 -11.33 0.14
C LEU A 66 -7.79 -11.78 0.15
N LYS A 67 -7.57 -13.07 -0.15
CA LYS A 67 -6.23 -13.64 -0.31
C LYS A 67 -5.62 -13.30 -1.68
N TYR A 68 -4.40 -12.81 -1.66
CA TYR A 68 -3.52 -12.57 -2.80
C TYR A 68 -2.26 -13.44 -2.67
N PHE A 69 -1.72 -13.90 -3.79
CA PHE A 69 -0.41 -14.52 -3.83
C PHE A 69 0.67 -13.44 -3.81
N ALA A 70 1.60 -13.53 -2.86
CA ALA A 70 2.76 -12.65 -2.82
C ALA A 70 3.68 -12.95 -4.00
N LEU A 71 3.90 -11.96 -4.87
CA LEU A 71 4.73 -12.09 -6.08
C LEU A 71 6.11 -11.47 -5.91
N PHE A 72 6.18 -10.42 -5.09
CA PHE A 72 7.40 -9.66 -4.88
C PHE A 72 7.37 -9.04 -3.49
N HIS A 73 8.53 -9.01 -2.86
CA HIS A 73 8.76 -8.25 -1.65
C HIS A 73 10.20 -7.71 -1.68
N ASP A 74 10.38 -6.49 -1.21
CA ASP A 74 11.65 -5.94 -0.78
C ASP A 74 11.41 -5.09 0.49
N ASP A 75 12.41 -4.34 0.92
CA ASP A 75 12.37 -3.52 2.13
C ASP A 75 11.30 -2.41 2.08
N VAL A 76 10.80 -2.04 0.90
CA VAL A 76 9.87 -0.92 0.72
C VAL A 76 8.66 -1.24 -0.16
N ASN A 77 8.62 -2.37 -0.85
CA ASN A 77 7.55 -2.76 -1.76
C ASN A 77 7.07 -4.17 -1.46
N ILE A 78 5.76 -4.37 -1.53
CA ILE A 78 5.13 -5.70 -1.57
C ILE A 78 4.10 -5.71 -2.70
N HIS A 79 4.17 -6.72 -3.56
CA HIS A 79 3.17 -6.93 -4.62
C HIS A 79 2.46 -8.26 -4.42
N GLY A 80 1.12 -8.21 -4.49
CA GLY A 80 0.26 -9.38 -4.44
C GLY A 80 -0.64 -9.48 -5.67
N LYS A 81 -1.03 -10.70 -6.06
CA LYS A 81 -1.93 -10.93 -7.20
C LYS A 81 -3.04 -11.93 -6.88
N LYS A 82 -4.22 -11.68 -7.43
CA LYS A 82 -5.39 -12.56 -7.35
C LYS A 82 -6.13 -12.53 -8.70
N GLY A 83 -5.86 -13.50 -9.57
CA GLY A 83 -6.42 -13.50 -10.92
C GLY A 83 -5.99 -12.25 -11.71
N GLY A 84 -6.97 -11.50 -12.24
CA GLY A 84 -6.73 -10.21 -12.91
C GLY A 84 -6.49 -9.03 -11.96
N ASP A 85 -6.83 -9.18 -10.68
CA ASP A 85 -6.66 -8.15 -9.65
C ASP A 85 -5.27 -8.24 -9.00
N GLY A 86 -4.84 -7.17 -8.35
CA GLY A 86 -3.65 -7.20 -7.52
C GLY A 86 -3.58 -6.07 -6.50
N VAL A 87 -2.59 -6.19 -5.62
CA VAL A 87 -2.31 -5.25 -4.56
C VAL A 87 -0.85 -4.81 -4.63
N VAL A 88 -0.63 -3.53 -4.37
CA VAL A 88 0.67 -2.89 -4.27
C VAL A 88 0.71 -2.22 -2.91
N ALA A 89 1.74 -2.51 -2.12
CA ALA A 89 2.01 -1.80 -0.89
C ALA A 89 3.41 -1.18 -0.93
N TYR A 90 3.53 0.04 -0.42
CA TYR A 90 4.78 0.80 -0.37
C TYR A 90 5.04 1.35 1.03
N LYS A 91 6.17 0.99 1.65
CA LYS A 91 6.63 1.48 2.95
C LYS A 91 7.45 2.77 2.78
N THR A 92 6.99 3.82 3.44
CA THR A 92 7.68 5.10 3.61
C THR A 92 8.29 5.21 5.00
N THR A 93 8.96 6.32 5.33
CA THR A 93 9.53 6.55 6.67
C THR A 93 8.50 6.52 7.80
N GLN A 94 7.24 6.88 7.54
CA GLN A 94 6.21 7.01 8.58
C GLN A 94 4.90 6.26 8.28
N ALA A 95 4.66 5.93 7.02
CA ALA A 95 3.41 5.36 6.53
C ALA A 95 3.62 4.14 5.64
N VAL A 96 2.57 3.34 5.50
CA VAL A 96 2.40 2.30 4.48
C VAL A 96 1.23 2.68 3.60
N ILE A 97 1.49 2.80 2.30
CA ILE A 97 0.48 3.07 1.28
C ILE A 97 0.06 1.73 0.68
N ILE A 98 -1.23 1.49 0.55
CA ILE A 98 -1.79 0.26 -0.02
C ILE A 98 -2.74 0.65 -1.14
N GLY A 99 -2.54 0.07 -2.33
CA GLY A 99 -3.40 0.24 -3.49
C GLY A 99 -3.80 -1.10 -4.09
N VAL A 100 -5.09 -1.30 -4.30
CA VAL A 100 -5.65 -2.45 -5.02
C VAL A 100 -6.07 -2.00 -6.41
N TYR A 101 -5.61 -2.70 -7.43
CA TYR A 101 -6.06 -2.53 -8.81
C TYR A 101 -6.89 -3.74 -9.24
N LYS A 102 -7.80 -3.50 -10.20
CA LYS A 102 -8.68 -4.52 -10.76
C LYS A 102 -8.22 -4.94 -12.15
N GLU A 103 -8.76 -6.07 -12.61
CA GLU A 103 -8.63 -6.50 -13.99
C GLU A 103 -8.90 -5.34 -14.97
N GLY A 104 -8.02 -5.18 -15.96
CA GLY A 104 -8.00 -4.05 -16.89
C GLY A 104 -6.96 -2.98 -16.57
N THR A 105 -6.45 -2.90 -15.33
CA THR A 105 -5.26 -2.10 -15.01
C THR A 105 -4.00 -2.95 -15.11
N ALA A 106 -3.01 -2.46 -15.86
CA ALA A 106 -1.68 -3.06 -15.88
C ALA A 106 -0.98 -2.89 -14.52
N ALA A 107 -0.44 -3.98 -13.96
CA ALA A 107 0.23 -3.98 -12.66
C ALA A 107 1.32 -2.89 -12.55
N GLY A 108 2.14 -2.73 -13.61
CA GLY A 108 3.18 -1.69 -13.64
C GLY A 108 2.64 -0.26 -13.52
N ALA A 109 1.43 0.01 -14.02
CA ALA A 109 0.81 1.33 -13.87
C ALA A 109 0.34 1.58 -12.43
N ALA A 110 -0.24 0.55 -11.78
CA ALA A 110 -0.62 0.62 -10.37
C ALA A 110 0.61 0.78 -9.46
N ASN A 111 1.68 0.01 -9.72
CA ASN A 111 2.96 0.11 -9.02
C ASN A 111 3.52 1.53 -9.11
N LYS A 112 3.52 2.12 -10.31
CA LYS A 112 4.02 3.48 -10.51
C LYS A 112 3.23 4.51 -9.71
N VAL A 113 1.89 4.44 -9.71
CA VAL A 113 1.04 5.39 -8.96
C VAL A 113 1.33 5.34 -7.46
N VAL A 114 1.38 4.14 -6.88
CA VAL A 114 1.63 3.96 -5.44
C VAL A 114 3.08 4.33 -5.08
N GLY A 115 4.04 3.94 -5.93
CA GLY A 115 5.45 4.25 -5.77
C GLY A 115 5.77 5.74 -5.86
N ASP A 116 5.24 6.45 -6.86
CA ASP A 116 5.45 7.89 -7.02
C ASP A 116 4.98 8.67 -5.78
N LEU A 117 3.81 8.30 -5.21
CA LEU A 117 3.33 8.89 -3.95
C LEU A 117 4.23 8.53 -2.77
N GLY A 118 4.69 7.27 -2.70
CA GLY A 118 5.62 6.80 -1.68
C GLY A 118 6.94 7.57 -1.66
N ASP A 119 7.54 7.74 -2.84
CA ASP A 119 8.78 8.50 -3.02
C ASP A 119 8.59 9.98 -2.65
N TYR A 120 7.47 10.58 -3.06
CA TYR A 120 7.13 11.95 -2.68
C TYR A 120 7.02 12.13 -1.16
N LEU A 121 6.30 11.22 -0.47
CA LEU A 121 6.15 11.29 0.99
C LEU A 121 7.47 11.08 1.73
N LYS A 122 8.35 10.19 1.25
CA LYS A 122 9.71 10.03 1.79
C LYS A 122 10.53 11.32 1.64
N GLY A 123 10.39 12.01 0.51
CA GLY A 123 11.04 13.29 0.26
C GLY A 123 10.62 14.38 1.26
N LEU A 124 9.33 14.44 1.62
CA LEU A 124 8.84 15.40 2.62
C LEU A 124 9.43 15.18 4.01
N SER A 125 9.57 13.92 4.44
CA SER A 125 10.17 13.59 5.74
C SER A 125 11.65 13.99 5.83
N TYR A 126 12.41 13.83 4.73
CA TYR A 126 13.82 14.23 4.70
C TYR A 126 13.99 15.74 4.91
N VAL A 127 13.15 16.56 4.27
CA VAL A 127 13.19 18.02 4.42
C VAL A 127 12.86 18.46 5.84
N SER A 128 11.96 17.77 6.54
CA SER A 128 11.69 18.07 7.95
C SER A 128 12.92 17.80 8.83
N SER A 129 13.63 16.68 8.60
CA SER A 129 14.75 16.26 9.45
C SER A 129 16.04 17.10 9.34
N ILE A 130 16.16 17.96 8.33
CA ILE A 130 17.30 18.87 8.14
C ILE A 130 17.05 20.27 8.72
N LEU A 131 15.83 20.55 9.18
CA LEU A 131 15.43 21.84 9.73
C LEU A 131 15.32 21.83 11.26
N ASP A 132 15.51 20.67 11.89
CA ASP A 132 15.56 20.45 13.34
C ASP A 132 17.02 20.18 13.79
#